data_AF-A0A1G8SAB7-F1
#
_entry.id   AF-A0A1G8SAB7-F1
#
_cell.length_a   1.000
_cell.length_b   1.000
_cell.length_c   1.000
_cell.angle_alpha   90.00
_cell.angle_beta   90.00
_cell.angle_gamma   90.00
#
_symmetry.space_group_name_H-M   'P 1'
#
loop_
_entity.id
_entity.type
_entity.pdbx_description
1 polymer ?
#
loop_
_entity_poly.entity_id
_entity_poly.type
_entity_poly.pdbx_seq_one_letter_code
_entity_poly.pdbx_strand_id
1 'polypeptide(L)'
;MTNGPINLDTHRSSGKQRETEMRRLHANSQLPLKLPSQPHLESLEDQMLAEPARTWAEVMKKWRFLLDRYAATPEAEDQRIQKLIKRALSDMERLRKREERK
;
A
#
# COMPACT_ATOMS: atom_id res chain seq x y z
N MET A 1 59.80 17.10 11.49
CA MET A 1 59.41 16.59 10.16
C MET A 1 57.99 16.05 10.27
N THR A 2 57.03 16.81 9.76
CA THR A 2 55.60 16.66 10.07
C THR A 2 54.93 15.96 8.89
N ASN A 3 54.71 14.65 8.98
CA ASN A 3 53.97 13.89 7.98
C ASN A 3 52.47 13.96 8.30
N GLY A 4 51.78 14.96 7.74
CA GLY A 4 50.32 15.02 7.76
C GLY A 4 49.73 13.97 6.80
N PRO A 5 48.74 13.17 7.22
CA PRO A 5 48.12 12.19 6.34
C PRO A 5 47.26 12.90 5.28
N ILE A 6 47.46 12.49 4.03
CA ILE A 6 46.77 12.98 2.84
C ILE A 6 45.29 12.61 2.95
N ASN A 7 44.42 13.62 2.95
CA ASN A 7 42.97 13.44 2.87
C ASN A 7 42.59 13.06 1.42
N LEU A 8 42.25 11.78 1.22
CA LEU A 8 41.83 11.24 -0.07
C LEU A 8 40.30 11.24 -0.28
N ASP A 9 39.54 11.99 0.51
CA ASP A 9 38.07 11.91 0.47
C ASP A 9 37.41 12.86 -0.54
N THR A 10 38.11 13.12 -1.66
CA THR A 10 37.56 13.89 -2.78
C THR A 10 37.38 12.94 -3.97
N HIS A 11 36.37 12.07 -3.91
CA HIS A 11 35.65 11.47 -5.05
C HIS A 11 34.89 10.19 -4.65
N ARG A 12 34.01 10.24 -3.64
CA ARG A 12 32.97 9.19 -3.51
C ARG A 12 31.59 9.78 -3.75
N SER A 13 31.21 9.66 -5.02
CA SER A 13 29.90 9.86 -5.60
C SER A 13 28.73 9.63 -4.64
N SER A 14 27.97 10.70 -4.42
CA SER A 14 26.70 10.78 -3.69
C SER A 14 25.54 10.06 -4.40
N GLY A 15 25.80 8.91 -5.02
CA GLY A 15 24.87 8.23 -5.94
C GLY A 15 24.71 6.72 -5.71
N LYS A 16 25.41 6.09 -4.77
CA LYS A 16 25.33 4.62 -4.55
C LYS A 16 25.35 4.20 -3.07
N GLN A 17 24.56 4.86 -2.23
CA GLN A 17 24.33 4.40 -0.84
C GLN A 17 22.87 4.06 -0.51
N ARG A 18 21.89 4.50 -1.32
CA ARG A 18 20.47 4.22 -1.03
C ARG A 18 19.98 2.82 -1.40
N GLU A 19 20.74 2.06 -2.20
CA GLU A 19 20.32 0.73 -2.64
C GLU A 19 20.80 -0.38 -1.68
N THR A 20 21.93 -0.17 -0.99
CA THR A 20 22.55 -1.21 -0.16
C THR A 20 22.06 -1.22 1.29
N GLU A 21 21.49 -0.11 1.78
CA GLU A 21 20.90 -0.06 3.13
C GLU A 21 19.52 -0.74 3.18
N MET A 22 18.76 -0.72 2.07
CA MET A 22 17.48 -1.43 1.96
C MET A 22 17.62 -2.96 2.00
N ARG A 23 18.80 -3.52 1.75
CA ARG A 23 19.01 -4.98 1.87
C ARG A 23 19.23 -5.45 3.31
N ARG A 24 19.56 -4.56 4.26
CA ARG A 24 19.77 -4.95 5.68
C ARG A 24 18.50 -4.85 6.53
N LEU A 25 17.49 -4.09 6.11
CA LEU A 25 16.19 -4.05 6.81
C LEU A 25 15.30 -5.27 6.50
N HIS A 26 15.57 -6.02 5.43
CA HIS A 26 14.79 -7.20 5.06
C HIS A 26 15.16 -8.49 5.82
N ALA A 27 16.18 -8.47 6.68
CA ALA A 27 16.59 -9.67 7.45
C ALA A 27 16.04 -9.72 8.88
N ASN A 28 15.36 -8.66 9.35
CA ASN A 28 14.88 -8.56 10.74
C ASN A 28 13.39 -8.23 10.91
N SER A 29 12.58 -8.20 9.84
CA SER A 29 11.11 -8.19 9.99
C SER A 29 10.61 -9.59 10.32
N GLN A 30 10.90 -9.99 11.54
CA GLN A 30 10.19 -11.03 12.27
C GLN A 30 8.68 -10.87 12.08
N LEU A 31 8.09 -11.92 11.51
CA LEU A 31 6.68 -12.32 11.57
C LEU A 31 5.68 -11.31 10.97
N PRO A 32 5.08 -11.60 9.80
CA PRO A 32 3.80 -10.99 9.47
C PRO A 32 2.84 -11.38 10.59
N LEU A 33 2.34 -10.39 11.33
CA LEU A 33 1.13 -10.50 12.11
C LEU A 33 0.07 -10.97 11.11
N LYS A 34 -0.17 -12.28 11.04
CA LYS A 34 -1.31 -12.86 10.33
C LYS A 34 -2.54 -12.27 11.01
N LEU A 35 -3.04 -11.18 10.46
CA LEU A 35 -4.43 -10.77 10.67
C LEU A 35 -5.26 -12.03 10.47
N PRO A 36 -6.20 -12.35 11.38
CA PRO A 36 -7.02 -13.54 11.23
C PRO A 36 -7.70 -13.44 9.86
N SER A 37 -7.35 -14.35 8.93
CA SER A 37 -8.07 -14.54 7.68
C SER A 37 -9.52 -14.71 8.04
N GLN A 38 -10.30 -13.64 7.92
CA GLN A 38 -11.73 -13.70 8.13
C GLN A 38 -12.24 -14.59 6.98
N PRO A 39 -12.80 -15.79 7.25
CA PRO A 39 -13.20 -16.72 6.18
C PRO A 39 -14.23 -16.11 5.23
N HIS A 40 -14.95 -15.08 5.70
CA HIS A 40 -15.86 -14.28 4.88
C HIS A 40 -15.13 -13.45 3.79
N LEU A 41 -13.88 -13.03 4.03
CA LEU A 41 -13.11 -12.21 3.09
C LEU A 41 -12.48 -13.04 1.97
N GLU A 42 -11.93 -14.22 2.28
CA GLU A 42 -11.42 -15.15 1.26
C GLU A 42 -12.55 -15.55 0.29
N SER A 43 -13.75 -15.83 0.83
CA SER A 43 -14.93 -16.10 0.02
C SER A 43 -15.35 -14.91 -0.87
N LEU A 44 -15.15 -13.67 -0.43
CA LEU A 44 -15.45 -12.48 -1.24
C LEU A 44 -14.41 -12.31 -2.37
N GLU A 45 -13.13 -12.55 -2.10
CA GLU A 45 -12.06 -12.52 -3.11
C GLU A 45 -12.29 -13.54 -4.21
N ASP A 46 -12.65 -14.77 -3.84
CA ASP A 46 -12.97 -15.82 -4.80
C ASP A 46 -14.17 -15.44 -5.66
N GLN A 47 -15.23 -14.89 -5.06
CA GLN A 47 -16.39 -14.36 -5.80
C GLN A 47 -16.01 -13.17 -6.70
N MET A 48 -15.07 -12.34 -6.27
CA MET A 48 -14.59 -11.21 -7.07
C MET A 48 -13.86 -11.66 -8.33
N LEU A 49 -13.10 -12.74 -8.24
CA LEU A 49 -12.33 -13.35 -9.33
C LEU A 49 -13.20 -14.24 -10.24
N ALA A 50 -14.21 -14.91 -9.67
CA ALA A 50 -15.05 -15.85 -10.39
C ALA A 50 -16.11 -15.18 -11.27
N GLU A 51 -16.74 -14.09 -10.80
CA GLU A 51 -17.81 -13.43 -11.55
C GLU A 51 -17.53 -11.94 -11.80
N PRO A 52 -17.77 -11.44 -13.03
CA PRO A 52 -17.76 -10.01 -13.30
C PRO A 52 -18.87 -9.31 -12.50
N ALA A 53 -18.63 -8.08 -12.05
CA ALA A 53 -19.65 -7.31 -11.38
C ALA A 53 -20.78 -6.94 -12.36
N ARG A 54 -22.02 -7.20 -11.97
CA ARG A 54 -23.21 -6.99 -12.82
C ARG A 54 -23.94 -5.68 -12.46
N THR A 55 -23.66 -5.14 -11.28
CA THR A 55 -24.26 -3.88 -10.80
C THR A 55 -23.18 -2.89 -10.35
N TRP A 56 -23.51 -1.59 -10.38
CA TRP A 56 -22.61 -0.56 -9.88
C TRP A 56 -22.38 -0.72 -8.36
N ALA A 57 -23.42 -1.07 -7.60
CA ALA A 57 -23.31 -1.41 -6.19
C ALA A 57 -22.29 -2.52 -5.90
N GLU A 58 -22.25 -3.58 -6.72
CA GLU A 58 -21.23 -4.63 -6.62
C GLU A 58 -19.83 -4.10 -6.91
N VAL A 59 -19.63 -3.33 -7.98
CA VAL A 59 -18.33 -2.72 -8.31
C VAL A 59 -17.81 -1.91 -7.12
N MET A 60 -18.68 -1.10 -6.51
CA MET A 60 -18.32 -0.25 -5.37
C MET A 60 -17.96 -1.06 -4.13
N LYS A 61 -18.64 -2.18 -3.88
CA LYS A 61 -18.30 -3.11 -2.80
C LYS A 61 -16.92 -3.74 -3.04
N LYS A 62 -16.65 -4.19 -4.27
CA LYS A 62 -15.36 -4.75 -4.70
C LYS A 62 -14.22 -3.74 -4.55
N TRP A 63 -14.45 -2.50 -4.98
CA TRP A 63 -13.45 -1.43 -4.91
C TRP A 63 -13.15 -0.99 -3.48
N ARG A 64 -14.17 -0.84 -2.64
CA ARG A 64 -13.98 -0.56 -1.21
C ARG A 64 -13.12 -1.64 -0.56
N PHE A 65 -13.43 -2.91 -0.84
CA PHE A 65 -12.67 -4.03 -0.31
C PHE A 65 -11.18 -3.98 -0.70
N LEU A 66 -10.88 -3.75 -1.98
CA LEU A 66 -9.49 -3.65 -2.45
C LEU A 66 -8.75 -2.45 -1.84
N LEU A 67 -9.42 -1.30 -1.72
CA LEU A 67 -8.84 -0.09 -1.14
C LEU A 67 -8.60 -0.24 0.36
N ASP A 68 -9.51 -0.88 1.10
CA ASP A 68 -9.31 -1.16 2.53
C ASP A 68 -8.14 -2.12 2.74
N ARG A 69 -8.00 -3.14 1.87
CA ARG A 69 -6.85 -4.06 1.91
C ARG A 69 -5.54 -3.34 1.57
N TYR A 70 -5.54 -2.49 0.55
CA TYR A 70 -4.36 -1.71 0.19
C TYR A 70 -3.98 -0.72 1.29
N ALA A 71 -4.96 -0.08 1.94
CA ALA A 71 -4.71 0.85 3.05
C ALA A 71 -4.01 0.20 4.26
N ALA A 72 -4.10 -1.13 4.40
CA ALA A 72 -3.45 -1.90 5.45
C ALA A 72 -2.01 -2.32 5.10
N THR A 73 -1.52 -2.06 3.89
CA THR A 73 -0.14 -2.40 3.49
C THR A 73 0.83 -1.25 3.81
N PRO A 74 2.12 -1.54 4.07
CA PRO A 74 3.10 -0.51 4.40
C PRO A 74 3.32 0.49 3.25
N GLU A 75 3.06 0.09 2.00
CA GLU A 75 3.13 0.98 0.84
C GLU A 75 2.06 2.08 0.89
N ALA A 76 0.94 1.84 1.58
CA ALA A 76 -0.11 2.81 1.76
C ALA A 76 0.08 3.67 3.01
N GLU A 77 1.16 3.55 3.77
CA GLU A 77 1.44 4.43 4.92
C GLU A 77 1.76 5.88 4.50
N ASP A 78 2.03 6.12 3.22
CA ASP A 78 2.16 7.47 2.68
C ASP A 78 0.88 8.29 2.96
N GLN A 79 1.05 9.41 3.67
CA GLN A 79 -0.05 10.31 4.06
C GLN A 79 -0.87 10.82 2.86
N ARG A 80 -0.25 11.00 1.70
CA ARG A 80 -0.92 11.39 0.46
C ARG A 80 -1.80 10.25 -0.06
N ILE A 81 -1.29 9.02 -0.04
CA ILE A 81 -2.04 7.82 -0.45
C ILE A 81 -3.25 7.62 0.47
N GLN A 82 -3.07 7.69 1.78
CA GLN A 82 -4.18 7.61 2.74
C GLN A 82 -5.26 8.68 2.51
N LYS A 83 -4.86 9.92 2.19
CA LYS A 83 -5.81 10.99 1.84
C LYS A 83 -6.58 10.69 0.56
N LEU A 84 -5.91 10.14 -0.46
CA LEU A 84 -6.56 9.76 -1.71
C LEU A 84 -7.53 8.59 -1.51
N ILE A 85 -7.15 7.57 -0.74
CA ILE A 85 -8.01 6.44 -0.39
C ILE A 85 -9.27 6.94 0.33
N LYS A 86 -9.12 7.77 1.37
CA LYS A 86 -10.27 8.35 2.09
C LYS A 86 -11.20 9.15 1.18
N ARG A 87 -10.63 9.94 0.26
CA ARG A 87 -11.43 10.73 -0.69
C ARG A 87 -12.18 9.83 -1.67
N ALA A 88 -11.52 8.81 -2.21
CA ALA A 88 -12.14 7.82 -3.10
C ALA A 88 -13.30 7.09 -2.40
N LEU A 89 -13.10 6.62 -1.16
CA LEU A 89 -14.16 5.99 -0.36
C LEU A 89 -15.35 6.93 -0.14
N SER A 90 -15.10 8.21 0.16
CA SER A 90 -16.16 9.21 0.34
C SER A 90 -16.91 9.53 -0.96
N ASP A 91 -16.19 9.63 -2.08
CA ASP A 91 -16.81 9.84 -3.39
C ASP A 91 -17.68 8.64 -3.80
N MET A 92 -17.23 7.43 -3.46
CA MET A 92 -17.99 6.22 -3.71
C MET A 92 -19.30 6.17 -2.92
N GLU A 93 -19.26 6.52 -1.64
CA GLU A 93 -20.45 6.63 -0.80
C GLU A 93 -21.44 7.68 -1.34
N ARG A 94 -20.94 8.82 -1.83
CA ARG A 94 -21.77 9.85 -2.47
C ARG A 94 -22.47 9.31 -3.72
N LEU A 95 -21.76 8.56 -4.55
CA LEU A 95 -22.33 7.96 -5.76
C LEU A 95 -23.36 6.88 -5.45
N ARG A 96 -23.13 6.03 -4.43
CA ARG A 96 -24.09 5.03 -3.99
C ARG A 96 -25.43 5.67 -3.60
N LYS A 97 -25.39 6.72 -2.78
CA LYS A 97 -26.60 7.48 -2.38
C LYS A 97 -27.32 8.13 -3.55
N ARG A 98 -26.63 8.43 -4.65
CA ARG A 98 -27.24 8.99 -5.87
C ARG A 98 -27.92 7.91 -6.69
N GLU A 99 -27.35 6.71 -6.73
CA GLU A 99 -27.93 5.55 -7.39
C GLU A 99 -29.20 5.07 -6.68
N GLU A 100 -29.18 5.01 -5.34
CA GLU A 100 -30.35 4.65 -4.51
C GLU A 100 -31.54 5.61 -4.64
N ARG A 101 -31.33 6.81 -5.21
CA ARG A 101 -32.38 7.84 -5.42
C ARG A 101 -32.96 7.84 -6.83
N LYS A 102 -32.45 7.00 -7.73
CA LYS A 102 -32.99 6.82 -9.09
C LYS A 102 -33.99 5.68 -9.11
#